data_AF-A0A950TW71-F1
#
_entry.id   AF-A0A950TW71-F1
#
_cell.length_a   1.000
_cell.length_b   1.000
_cell.length_c   1.000
_cell.angle_alpha   90.00
_cell.angle_beta   90.00
_cell.angle_gamma   90.00
#
_symmetry.space_group_name_H-M   'P 1'
#
loop_
_entity.id
_entity.type
_entity.pdbx_description
1 polymer ?
#
loop_
_entity_poly.entity_id
_entity_poly.type
_entity_poly.pdbx_seq_one_letter_code
_entity_poly.pdbx_strand_id
1 'polypeptide(L)'
;MSAPLLSVTILLLGRALLGGAESFIITGGVAWGLALVGPSNAGRVIAWVGMAMFAALALGAPLGVMLYAAGGFLAIAAATVLVPLATILLLAPLAPVPPQRGARPAILKVASVVWMPGLGSALSSIGFGTMLAFSSLLSTERQWNPVWLLFSAFAVSLVAARMLLGHLPDRLGGARVALVSVLIEAAGLALIWMAPNQALAALGALLTGSGFALVYPGLGVEAVRRAPPQSRGLAMGAYTAFLDVALGFGSPALGLIAGWAGLSSVFLAGALVVLGAAAIAVRLLYAPLNAK
;
A
#
# COMPACT_ATOMS: atom_id res chain seq x y z
N MET A 1 -26.72 -15.52 -19.47
CA MET A 1 -25.50 -15.68 -18.66
C MET A 1 -25.92 -15.78 -17.19
N SER A 2 -26.13 -16.99 -16.68
CA SER A 2 -26.77 -17.21 -15.38
C SER A 2 -26.08 -18.33 -14.59
N ALA A 3 -24.79 -18.13 -14.30
CA ALA A 3 -24.04 -18.97 -13.37
C ALA A 3 -23.28 -18.08 -12.38
N PRO A 4 -23.98 -17.37 -11.47
CA PRO A 4 -23.36 -16.42 -10.53
C PRO A 4 -22.28 -17.10 -9.68
N LEU A 5 -22.49 -18.37 -9.29
CA LEU A 5 -21.52 -19.15 -8.52
C LEU A 5 -20.22 -19.39 -9.29
N LEU A 6 -20.31 -19.69 -10.59
CA LEU A 6 -19.14 -19.90 -11.45
C LEU A 6 -18.33 -18.61 -11.61
N SER A 7 -19.01 -17.48 -11.85
CA SER A 7 -18.36 -16.16 -11.96
C SER A 7 -17.64 -15.78 -10.67
N VAL A 8 -18.27 -15.98 -9.51
CA VAL A 8 -17.66 -15.71 -8.21
C VAL A 8 -16.44 -16.61 -7.98
N THR A 9 -16.55 -17.91 -8.25
CA THR A 9 -15.42 -18.85 -8.09
C THR A 9 -14.24 -18.47 -8.98
N ILE A 10 -14.47 -18.10 -10.24
CA ILE A 10 -13.42 -17.63 -11.16
C ILE A 10 -12.76 -16.37 -10.62
N LEU A 11 -13.54 -15.40 -10.12
CA LEU A 11 -13.00 -14.17 -9.53
C LEU A 11 -12.15 -14.45 -8.28
N LEU A 12 -12.60 -15.36 -7.40
CA LEU A 12 -11.86 -15.74 -6.20
C LEU A 12 -10.53 -16.42 -6.54
N LEU A 13 -10.55 -17.39 -7.46
CA LEU A 13 -9.33 -18.06 -7.94
C LEU A 13 -8.38 -17.07 -8.63
N GLY A 14 -8.92 -16.19 -9.47
CA GLY A 14 -8.15 -15.15 -10.14
C GLY A 14 -7.48 -14.21 -9.14
N ARG A 15 -8.19 -13.78 -8.08
CA ARG A 15 -7.63 -12.94 -7.01
C ARG A 15 -6.56 -13.66 -6.19
N ALA A 16 -6.77 -14.93 -5.86
CA ALA A 16 -5.79 -15.73 -5.13
C ALA A 16 -4.49 -15.89 -5.93
N LEU A 17 -4.61 -16.19 -7.23
CA LEU A 17 -3.46 -16.32 -8.12
C LEU A 17 -2.75 -14.98 -8.34
N LEU A 18 -3.51 -13.90 -8.52
CA LEU A 18 -2.95 -12.55 -8.68
C LEU A 18 -2.18 -12.11 -7.43
N GLY A 19 -2.73 -12.31 -6.24
CA GLY A 19 -2.04 -11.97 -4.99
C GLY A 19 -0.77 -12.78 -4.75
N GLY A 20 -0.79 -14.08 -5.08
CA GLY A 20 0.42 -14.91 -5.04
C GLY A 20 1.48 -14.44 -6.03
N ALA A 21 1.09 -14.14 -7.27
CA ALA A 21 1.99 -13.64 -8.31
C ALA A 21 2.59 -12.28 -7.97
N GLU A 22 1.78 -11.35 -7.45
CA GLU A 22 2.20 -10.03 -6.99
C GLU A 22 3.28 -10.14 -5.90
N SER A 23 3.07 -11.02 -4.93
CA SER A 23 4.03 -11.28 -3.85
C SER A 23 5.38 -11.76 -4.40
N PHE A 24 5.38 -12.65 -5.40
CA PHE A 24 6.62 -13.12 -6.04
C PHE A 24 7.33 -12.01 -6.81
N ILE A 25 6.60 -11.16 -7.54
CA ILE A 25 7.19 -10.07 -8.32
C ILE A 25 7.82 -9.03 -7.40
N ILE A 26 7.12 -8.58 -6.36
CA ILE A 26 7.63 -7.56 -5.43
C ILE A 26 8.83 -8.09 -4.65
N THR A 27 8.68 -9.27 -4.04
CA THR A 27 9.74 -9.87 -3.21
C THR A 27 10.97 -10.22 -4.07
N GLY A 28 10.74 -10.81 -5.24
CA GLY A 28 11.80 -11.14 -6.20
C GLY A 28 12.52 -9.91 -6.73
N GLY A 29 11.78 -8.85 -7.07
CA GLY A 29 12.34 -7.59 -7.57
C GLY A 29 13.23 -6.89 -6.54
N VAL A 30 12.80 -6.83 -5.27
CA VAL A 30 13.61 -6.28 -4.18
C VAL A 30 14.86 -7.13 -3.95
N ALA A 31 14.72 -8.46 -3.90
CA ALA A 31 15.86 -9.36 -3.68
C ALA A 31 16.89 -9.27 -4.82
N TRP A 32 16.43 -9.25 -6.07
CA TRP A 32 17.28 -9.11 -7.25
C TRP A 32 18.00 -7.76 -7.27
N GLY A 33 17.29 -6.66 -7.00
CA GLY A 33 17.90 -5.33 -6.89
C GLY A 33 18.97 -5.25 -5.80
N LEU A 34 18.70 -5.80 -4.61
CA LEU A 34 19.67 -5.86 -3.51
C LEU A 34 20.89 -6.69 -3.86
N ALA A 35 20.70 -7.78 -4.58
CA ALA A 35 21.80 -8.65 -4.99
C ALA A 35 22.69 -7.98 -6.05
N LEU A 36 22.15 -7.09 -6.89
CA LEU A 36 22.91 -6.31 -7.87
C LEU A 36 23.73 -5.17 -7.27
N VAL A 37 23.11 -4.32 -6.43
CA VAL A 37 23.75 -3.08 -5.93
C VAL A 37 24.27 -3.17 -4.50
N GLY A 38 24.07 -4.32 -3.84
CA GLY A 38 24.53 -4.59 -2.48
C GLY A 38 23.63 -4.01 -1.38
N PRO A 39 23.73 -4.55 -0.15
CA PRO A 39 22.87 -4.20 0.99
C PRO A 39 23.08 -2.77 1.50
N SER A 40 24.20 -2.13 1.20
CA SER A 40 24.45 -0.72 1.51
C SER A 40 23.47 0.22 0.80
N ASN A 41 22.92 -0.21 -0.34
CA ASN A 41 21.96 0.55 -1.15
C ASN A 41 20.50 0.12 -0.91
N ALA A 42 20.22 -0.63 0.16
CA ALA A 42 18.91 -1.23 0.38
C ALA A 42 17.75 -0.22 0.40
N GLY A 43 17.95 0.93 1.05
CA GLY A 43 16.95 2.00 1.06
C GLY A 43 16.62 2.51 -0.35
N ARG A 44 17.64 2.63 -1.21
CA ARG A 44 17.47 3.06 -2.60
C ARG A 44 16.69 2.02 -3.39
N VAL A 45 17.05 0.73 -3.32
CA VAL A 45 16.31 -0.35 -4.01
C VAL A 45 14.84 -0.38 -3.60
N ILE A 46 14.56 -0.35 -2.29
CA ILE A 46 13.18 -0.34 -1.77
C ILE A 46 12.41 0.90 -2.25
N ALA A 47 13.06 2.07 -2.29
CA ALA A 47 12.45 3.29 -2.80
C ALA A 47 12.10 3.18 -4.29
N TRP A 48 12.99 2.64 -5.14
CA TRP A 48 12.72 2.45 -6.57
C TRP A 48 11.58 1.48 -6.83
N VAL A 49 11.56 0.33 -6.13
CA VAL A 49 10.47 -0.65 -6.24
C VAL A 49 9.15 -0.03 -5.78
N GLY A 50 9.15 0.68 -4.65
CA GLY A 50 7.97 1.37 -4.15
C GLY A 50 7.47 2.45 -5.12
N MET A 51 8.36 3.26 -5.68
CA MET A 51 8.00 4.27 -6.69
C MET A 51 7.39 3.63 -7.93
N ALA A 52 7.97 2.55 -8.45
CA ALA A 52 7.41 1.83 -9.59
C ALA A 52 6.00 1.28 -9.29
N MET A 53 5.80 0.69 -8.12
CA MET A 53 4.51 0.17 -7.67
C MET A 53 3.45 1.27 -7.58
N PHE A 54 3.76 2.39 -6.93
CA PHE A 54 2.80 3.50 -6.81
C PHE A 54 2.56 4.22 -8.13
N ALA A 55 3.57 4.33 -9.00
CA ALA A 55 3.39 4.86 -10.35
C ALA A 55 2.45 3.95 -11.17
N ALA A 56 2.60 2.63 -11.07
CA ALA A 56 1.70 1.68 -11.71
C ALA A 56 0.26 1.80 -11.17
N LEU A 57 0.06 1.95 -9.86
CA LEU A 57 -1.26 2.21 -9.26
C LEU A 57 -1.88 3.53 -9.75
N ALA A 58 -1.08 4.60 -9.84
CA ALA A 58 -1.54 5.92 -10.24
C ALA A 58 -1.92 5.99 -11.73
N LEU A 59 -1.13 5.37 -12.60
CA LEU A 59 -1.39 5.33 -14.05
C LEU A 59 -2.40 4.24 -14.43
N GLY A 60 -2.48 3.17 -13.65
CA GLY A 60 -3.29 2.00 -13.94
C GLY A 60 -4.79 2.31 -14.00
N ALA A 61 -5.33 3.09 -13.08
CA ALA A 61 -6.76 3.42 -13.09
C ALA A 61 -7.18 4.30 -14.29
N PRO A 62 -6.52 5.44 -14.58
CA PRO A 62 -6.83 6.23 -15.77
C PRO A 62 -6.69 5.43 -17.06
N LEU A 63 -5.57 4.71 -17.24
CA LEU A 63 -5.33 3.90 -18.43
C LEU A 63 -6.36 2.78 -18.56
N GLY A 64 -6.73 2.14 -17.46
CA GLY A 64 -7.77 1.11 -17.44
C GLY A 64 -9.14 1.63 -17.87
N VAL A 65 -9.52 2.83 -17.42
CA VAL A 65 -10.76 3.49 -17.84
C VAL A 65 -10.73 3.86 -19.32
N MET A 66 -9.61 4.41 -19.82
CA MET A 66 -9.45 4.73 -21.24
C MET A 66 -9.50 3.47 -22.11
N LEU A 67 -8.88 2.38 -21.68
CA LEU A 67 -8.94 1.10 -22.38
C LEU A 67 -10.36 0.54 -22.42
N TYR A 68 -11.06 0.63 -21.29
CA TYR A 68 -12.45 0.19 -21.20
C TYR A 68 -13.36 0.97 -22.14
N ALA A 69 -13.16 2.29 -22.23
CA ALA A 69 -13.92 3.14 -23.14
C ALA A 69 -13.63 2.80 -24.62
N ALA A 70 -12.40 2.40 -24.95
CA ALA A 70 -11.99 2.09 -26.32
C ALA A 70 -12.46 0.71 -26.82
N GLY A 71 -12.48 -0.30 -25.96
CA GLY A 71 -12.76 -1.69 -26.38
C GLY A 71 -13.35 -2.60 -25.32
N GLY A 72 -13.94 -2.03 -24.27
CA GLY A 72 -14.60 -2.76 -23.19
C GLY A 72 -13.66 -3.70 -22.44
N PHE A 73 -14.21 -4.82 -21.94
CA PHE A 73 -13.45 -5.81 -21.18
C PHE A 73 -12.41 -6.55 -22.01
N LEU A 74 -12.60 -6.68 -23.33
CA LEU A 74 -11.65 -7.39 -24.20
C LEU A 74 -10.33 -6.62 -24.30
N ALA A 75 -10.39 -5.29 -24.40
CA ALA A 75 -9.19 -4.44 -24.38
C ALA A 75 -8.43 -4.58 -23.05
N ILE A 76 -9.14 -4.57 -21.92
CA ILE A 76 -8.53 -4.80 -20.59
C ILE A 76 -7.84 -6.17 -20.55
N ALA A 77 -8.54 -7.23 -20.95
CA ALA A 77 -8.00 -8.59 -20.95
C ALA A 77 -6.73 -8.70 -21.80
N ALA A 78 -6.74 -8.14 -23.01
CA ALA A 78 -5.58 -8.12 -23.89
C ALA A 78 -4.38 -7.40 -23.24
N ALA A 79 -4.58 -6.21 -22.66
CA ALA A 79 -3.50 -5.48 -22.00
C ALA A 79 -2.95 -6.22 -20.78
N THR A 80 -3.81 -6.84 -19.96
CA THR A 80 -3.37 -7.62 -18.79
C THR A 80 -2.57 -8.87 -19.14
N VAL A 81 -2.62 -9.35 -20.38
CA VAL A 81 -1.81 -10.48 -20.88
C VAL A 81 -0.55 -9.98 -21.59
N LEU A 82 -0.69 -9.01 -22.49
CA LEU A 82 0.40 -8.55 -23.36
C LEU A 82 1.47 -7.75 -22.60
N VAL A 83 1.08 -6.91 -21.64
CA VAL A 83 2.04 -6.08 -20.89
C VAL A 83 2.98 -6.93 -20.02
N PRO A 84 2.51 -7.92 -19.24
CA PRO A 84 3.41 -8.83 -18.52
C PRO A 84 4.30 -9.67 -19.45
N LEU A 85 3.77 -10.15 -20.59
CA LEU A 85 4.57 -10.88 -21.58
C LEU A 85 5.71 -10.02 -22.14
N ALA A 86 5.42 -8.78 -22.52
CA ALA A 86 6.44 -7.83 -22.96
C ALA A 86 7.48 -7.57 -21.87
N THR A 87 7.05 -7.47 -20.61
CA THR A 87 7.95 -7.31 -19.45
C THR A 87 8.87 -8.51 -19.29
N ILE A 88 8.37 -9.74 -19.44
CA ILE A 88 9.19 -10.96 -19.39
C ILE A 88 10.24 -10.94 -20.51
N LEU A 89 9.87 -10.56 -21.73
CA LEU A 89 10.81 -10.47 -22.85
C LEU A 89 11.92 -9.44 -22.61
N LEU A 90 11.59 -8.32 -21.96
CA LEU A 90 12.58 -7.30 -21.58
C LEU A 90 13.52 -7.76 -20.45
N LEU A 91 13.04 -8.61 -19.54
CA LEU A 91 13.82 -9.09 -18.39
C LEU A 91 14.59 -10.38 -18.68
N ALA A 92 14.18 -11.19 -19.67
CA ALA A 92 14.83 -12.43 -20.07
C ALA A 92 16.35 -12.34 -20.33
N PRO A 93 16.92 -11.27 -20.91
CA PRO A 93 18.37 -11.17 -21.13
C PRO A 93 19.18 -10.80 -19.88
N LEU A 94 18.54 -10.50 -18.75
CA LEU A 94 19.24 -10.06 -17.54
C LEU A 94 19.86 -11.26 -16.80
N ALA A 95 21.11 -11.09 -16.37
CA ALA A 95 21.86 -12.15 -15.71
C ALA A 95 21.19 -12.58 -14.38
N PRO A 96 21.00 -13.89 -14.14
CA PRO A 96 20.57 -14.40 -12.85
C PRO A 96 21.61 -14.08 -11.77
N VAL A 97 21.16 -13.57 -10.63
CA VAL A 97 22.05 -13.32 -9.49
C VAL A 97 21.99 -14.52 -8.53
N PRO A 98 23.13 -15.11 -8.14
CA PRO A 98 23.13 -16.28 -7.28
C PRO A 98 22.48 -15.98 -5.92
N PRO A 99 21.66 -16.91 -5.38
CA PRO A 99 21.01 -16.71 -4.09
C PRO A 99 22.04 -16.60 -2.97
N GLN A 100 21.94 -15.53 -2.16
CA GLN A 100 22.77 -15.37 -0.97
C GLN A 100 22.39 -16.44 0.07
N ARG A 101 23.32 -17.37 0.33
CA ARG A 101 23.21 -18.39 1.37
C ARG A 101 23.62 -17.78 2.70
N GLY A 102 22.70 -17.73 3.66
CA GLY A 102 22.96 -17.30 5.04
C GLY A 102 22.06 -18.03 6.02
N ALA A 103 22.46 -18.10 7.29
CA ALA A 103 21.63 -18.64 8.36
C ALA A 103 20.30 -17.88 8.37
N ARG A 104 19.17 -18.59 8.26
CA ARG A 104 17.84 -17.99 8.26
C ARG A 104 17.43 -17.71 9.72
N PRO A 105 17.45 -16.46 10.20
CA PRO A 105 16.87 -16.17 11.51
C PRO A 105 15.39 -16.54 11.51
N ALA A 106 14.89 -17.05 12.65
CA ALA A 106 13.50 -17.47 12.77
C ALA A 106 12.55 -16.28 12.55
N ILE A 107 11.59 -16.42 11.63
CA ILE A 107 10.58 -15.39 11.27
C ILE A 107 9.87 -14.84 12.52
N LEU A 108 9.47 -15.71 13.44
CA LEU A 108 8.80 -15.30 14.69
C LEU A 108 9.65 -14.38 15.55
N LYS A 109 10.97 -14.63 15.62
CA LYS A 109 11.90 -13.82 16.43
C LYS A 109 12.14 -12.44 15.84
N VAL A 110 12.01 -12.29 14.52
CA VAL A 110 12.16 -11.00 13.84
C VAL A 110 10.82 -10.26 13.78
N ALA A 111 9.71 -10.97 13.59
CA ALA A 111 8.37 -10.40 13.69
C ALA A 111 8.13 -9.74 15.05
N SER A 112 8.61 -10.36 16.14
CA SER A 112 8.53 -9.79 17.50
C SER A 112 9.43 -8.57 17.74
N VAL A 113 10.34 -8.24 16.82
CA VAL A 113 11.15 -7.01 16.87
C VAL A 113 10.48 -5.88 16.10
N VAL A 114 9.82 -6.19 14.99
CA VAL A 114 9.15 -5.20 14.12
C VAL A 114 7.66 -5.04 14.38
N TRP A 115 7.09 -5.75 15.36
CA TRP A 115 5.64 -5.77 15.59
C TRP A 115 5.04 -4.37 15.85
N MET A 116 5.75 -3.46 16.53
CA MET A 116 5.22 -2.10 16.77
C MET A 116 5.18 -1.28 15.47
N PRO A 117 6.31 -1.09 14.74
CA PRO A 117 6.24 -0.43 13.42
C PRO A 117 5.28 -1.14 12.45
N GLY A 118 5.28 -2.47 12.45
CA GLY A 118 4.40 -3.32 11.64
C GLY A 118 2.93 -3.07 11.92
N LEU A 119 2.53 -3.04 13.19
CA LEU A 119 1.15 -2.75 13.60
C LEU A 119 0.74 -1.32 13.22
N GLY A 120 1.62 -0.32 13.42
CA GLY A 120 1.32 1.06 12.99
C GLY A 120 1.12 1.17 11.47
N SER A 121 1.95 0.48 10.69
CA SER A 121 1.82 0.34 9.24
C SER A 121 0.53 -0.36 8.85
N ALA A 122 0.19 -1.45 9.54
CA ALA A 122 -1.03 -2.23 9.34
C ALA A 122 -2.28 -1.35 9.51
N LEU A 123 -2.34 -0.59 10.60
CA LEU A 123 -3.46 0.29 10.91
C LEU A 123 -3.61 1.42 9.89
N SER A 124 -2.50 2.05 9.48
CA SER A 124 -2.51 3.06 8.40
C SER A 124 -2.93 2.45 7.06
N SER A 125 -2.51 1.22 6.77
CA SER A 125 -2.86 0.54 5.51
C SER A 125 -4.35 0.24 5.37
N ILE A 126 -5.11 0.21 6.47
CA ILE A 126 -6.58 0.14 6.41
C ILE A 126 -7.18 1.41 5.81
N GLY A 127 -6.57 2.58 6.03
CA GLY A 127 -6.92 3.84 5.36
C GLY A 127 -6.67 3.79 3.85
N PHE A 128 -5.52 3.26 3.44
CA PHE A 128 -5.22 2.98 2.03
C PHE A 128 -6.21 2.01 1.40
N GLY A 129 -6.48 0.87 2.05
CA GLY A 129 -7.45 -0.12 1.58
C GLY A 129 -8.87 0.45 1.44
N THR A 130 -9.27 1.32 2.39
CA THR A 130 -10.53 2.07 2.32
C THR A 130 -10.65 2.84 1.00
N MET A 131 -9.60 3.59 0.62
CA MET A 131 -9.62 4.34 -0.63
C MET A 131 -9.67 3.43 -1.85
N LEU A 132 -8.84 2.39 -1.91
CA LEU A 132 -8.83 1.48 -3.06
C LEU A 132 -10.18 0.80 -3.30
N ALA A 133 -10.84 0.33 -2.24
CA ALA A 133 -12.03 -0.48 -2.35
C ALA A 133 -13.32 0.34 -2.43
N PHE A 134 -13.42 1.46 -1.73
CA PHE A 134 -14.70 2.15 -1.50
C PHE A 134 -14.79 3.54 -2.12
N SER A 135 -13.70 4.18 -2.57
CA SER A 135 -13.79 5.56 -3.11
C SER A 135 -14.68 5.65 -4.35
N SER A 136 -14.51 4.72 -5.30
CA SER A 136 -15.32 4.69 -6.52
C SER A 136 -16.77 4.29 -6.23
N LEU A 137 -16.98 3.43 -5.22
CA LEU A 137 -18.31 3.00 -4.81
C LEU A 137 -19.08 4.15 -4.16
N LEU A 138 -18.42 4.93 -3.29
CA LEU A 138 -18.96 6.16 -2.72
C LEU A 138 -19.32 7.18 -3.80
N SER A 139 -18.44 7.43 -4.77
CA SER A 139 -18.72 8.34 -5.89
C SER A 139 -19.96 7.90 -6.68
N THR A 140 -20.11 6.58 -6.90
CA THR A 140 -21.24 6.01 -7.63
C THR A 140 -22.55 6.16 -6.84
N GLU A 141 -22.53 5.85 -5.55
CA GLU A 141 -23.69 6.01 -4.66
C GLU A 141 -24.15 7.47 -4.57
N ARG A 142 -23.19 8.40 -4.44
CA ARG A 142 -23.45 9.85 -4.35
C ARG A 142 -23.70 10.53 -5.70
N GLN A 143 -23.69 9.77 -6.81
CA GLN A 143 -23.86 10.28 -8.18
C GLN A 143 -22.85 11.38 -8.54
N TRP A 144 -21.62 11.27 -8.03
CA TRP A 144 -20.53 12.21 -8.27
C TRP A 144 -19.79 11.90 -9.57
N ASN A 145 -19.58 12.93 -10.39
CA ASN A 145 -18.95 12.82 -11.71
C ASN A 145 -17.74 13.76 -11.82
N PRO A 146 -16.54 13.24 -12.18
CA PRO A 146 -16.27 11.86 -12.60
C PRO A 146 -16.02 10.89 -11.43
N VAL A 147 -16.45 9.64 -11.57
CA VAL A 147 -16.36 8.59 -10.53
C VAL A 147 -14.92 8.36 -10.03
N TRP A 148 -13.94 8.44 -10.93
CA TRP A 148 -12.54 8.16 -10.66
C TRP A 148 -11.80 9.29 -9.92
N LEU A 149 -12.41 10.47 -9.74
CA LEU A 149 -11.72 11.65 -9.21
C LEU A 149 -11.06 11.41 -7.84
N LEU A 150 -11.78 10.79 -6.91
CA LEU A 150 -11.29 10.54 -5.55
C LEU A 150 -10.08 9.60 -5.57
N PHE A 151 -10.15 8.53 -6.35
CA PHE A 151 -9.05 7.58 -6.50
C PHE A 151 -7.81 8.25 -7.13
N SER A 152 -8.02 9.01 -8.21
CA SER A 152 -6.93 9.71 -8.89
C SER A 152 -6.30 10.81 -8.01
N ALA A 153 -7.11 11.56 -7.27
CA ALA A 153 -6.62 12.56 -6.32
C ALA A 153 -5.76 11.89 -5.23
N PHE A 154 -6.24 10.80 -4.65
CA PHE A 154 -5.46 9.99 -3.72
C PHE A 154 -4.12 9.52 -4.33
N ALA A 155 -4.16 8.93 -5.52
CA ALA A 155 -2.95 8.38 -6.14
C ALA A 155 -1.93 9.46 -6.53
N VAL A 156 -2.39 10.58 -7.10
CA VAL A 156 -1.53 11.71 -7.50
C VAL A 156 -0.88 12.35 -6.28
N SER A 157 -1.65 12.63 -5.23
CA SER A 157 -1.10 13.19 -3.99
C SER A 157 -0.12 12.25 -3.30
N LEU A 158 -0.39 10.93 -3.31
CA LEU A 158 0.53 9.93 -2.80
C LEU A 158 1.86 9.96 -3.55
N VAL A 159 1.83 9.92 -4.88
CA VAL A 159 3.04 9.96 -5.72
C VAL A 159 3.78 11.28 -5.53
N ALA A 160 3.07 12.41 -5.57
CA ALA A 160 3.66 13.74 -5.38
C ALA A 160 4.33 13.87 -4.01
N ALA A 161 3.63 13.48 -2.93
CA ALA A 161 4.20 13.49 -1.58
C ALA A 161 5.40 12.54 -1.47
N ARG A 162 5.36 11.37 -2.11
CA ARG A 162 6.50 10.44 -2.13
C ARG A 162 7.72 11.04 -2.84
N MET A 163 7.52 11.72 -3.96
CA MET A 163 8.61 12.35 -4.73
C MET A 163 9.19 13.57 -4.00
N LEU A 164 8.34 14.42 -3.43
CA LEU A 164 8.75 15.68 -2.81
C LEU A 164 9.25 15.50 -1.37
N LEU A 165 8.67 14.57 -0.62
CA LEU A 165 8.90 14.42 0.83
C LEU A 165 9.49 13.05 1.21
N GLY A 166 9.83 12.20 0.23
CA GLY A 166 10.35 10.86 0.47
C GLY A 166 11.66 10.81 1.26
N HIS A 167 12.45 11.88 1.23
CA HIS A 167 13.70 12.00 2.00
C HIS A 167 13.47 12.40 3.48
N LEU A 168 12.25 12.77 3.85
CA LEU A 168 11.95 13.36 5.15
C LEU A 168 12.07 12.35 6.32
N PRO A 169 11.63 11.08 6.19
CA PRO A 169 11.84 10.06 7.22
C PRO A 169 13.30 9.88 7.65
N ASP A 170 14.23 9.94 6.69
CA ASP A 170 15.65 9.77 6.96
C ASP A 170 16.27 10.99 7.67
N ARG A 171 15.77 12.20 7.38
CA ARG A 171 16.29 13.46 7.94
C ARG A 171 15.67 13.85 9.29
N LEU A 172 14.35 13.70 9.44
CA LEU A 172 13.60 14.17 10.61
C LEU A 172 13.27 13.06 11.61
N GLY A 173 13.55 11.79 11.26
CA GLY A 173 13.25 10.61 12.06
C GLY A 173 11.93 9.95 11.64
N GLY A 174 11.97 8.63 11.50
CA GLY A 174 10.87 7.84 10.94
C GLY A 174 9.57 7.96 11.74
N ALA A 175 9.64 7.87 13.06
CA ALA A 175 8.47 7.97 13.93
C ALA A 175 7.81 9.36 13.93
N ARG A 176 8.59 10.46 13.80
CA ARG A 176 8.04 11.84 13.76
C ARG A 176 7.26 12.07 12.48
N VAL A 177 7.87 11.70 11.35
CA VAL A 177 7.23 11.83 10.04
C VAL A 177 6.00 10.94 9.96
N ALA A 178 6.08 9.69 10.44
CA ALA A 178 4.93 8.79 10.49
C ALA A 178 3.78 9.37 11.31
N LEU A 179 4.03 9.97 12.49
CA LEU A 179 2.98 10.57 13.30
C LEU A 179 2.23 11.68 12.56
N VAL A 180 2.96 12.64 11.98
CA VAL A 180 2.35 13.75 11.23
C VAL A 180 1.56 13.22 10.03
N SER A 181 2.13 12.27 9.30
CA SER A 181 1.50 11.64 8.15
C SER A 181 0.22 10.88 8.49
N VAL A 182 0.20 10.13 9.60
CA VAL A 182 -1.00 9.43 10.08
C VAL A 182 -2.09 10.41 10.46
N LEU A 183 -1.75 11.53 11.10
CA LEU A 183 -2.75 12.56 11.45
C LEU A 183 -3.35 13.21 10.21
N ILE A 184 -2.55 13.50 9.19
CA ILE A 184 -3.01 14.01 7.90
C ILE A 184 -3.91 12.97 7.20
N GLU A 185 -3.51 11.70 7.22
CA GLU A 185 -4.29 10.60 6.64
C GLU A 185 -5.66 10.45 7.31
N ALA A 186 -5.70 10.43 8.65
CA ALA A 186 -6.94 10.35 9.42
C ALA A 186 -7.84 11.55 9.17
N ALA A 187 -7.28 12.76 9.11
CA ALA A 187 -8.03 13.97 8.78
C ALA A 187 -8.63 13.90 7.37
N GLY A 188 -7.87 13.39 6.39
CA GLY A 188 -8.37 13.18 5.02
C GLY A 188 -9.55 12.22 4.97
N LEU A 189 -9.47 11.07 5.65
CA LEU A 189 -10.56 10.11 5.74
C LEU A 189 -11.80 10.68 6.45
N ALA A 190 -11.60 11.41 7.55
CA ALA A 190 -12.69 12.09 8.24
C ALA A 190 -13.36 13.14 7.35
N LEU A 191 -12.58 13.86 6.53
CA LEU A 191 -13.09 14.84 5.59
C LEU A 191 -13.95 14.19 4.49
N ILE A 192 -13.57 13.00 4.00
CA ILE A 192 -14.37 12.22 3.04
C ILE A 192 -15.68 11.78 3.69
N TRP A 193 -15.64 11.31 4.94
CA TRP A 193 -16.85 10.92 5.67
C TRP A 193 -17.86 12.07 5.78
N MET A 194 -17.39 13.28 6.07
CA MET A 194 -18.22 14.47 6.22
C MET A 194 -18.56 15.18 4.90
N ALA A 195 -18.06 14.69 3.76
CA ALA A 195 -18.13 15.42 2.50
C ALA A 195 -19.57 15.55 1.96
N PRO A 196 -20.12 16.77 1.84
CA PRO A 196 -21.44 16.97 1.25
C PRO A 196 -21.38 16.99 -0.28
N ASN A 197 -20.19 17.22 -0.86
CA ASN A 197 -19.96 17.31 -2.29
C ASN A 197 -18.62 16.67 -2.68
N GLN A 198 -18.48 16.42 -3.98
CA GLN A 198 -17.32 15.73 -4.55
C GLN A 198 -16.01 16.49 -4.35
N ALA A 199 -16.04 17.83 -4.36
CA ALA A 199 -14.83 18.64 -4.20
C ALA A 199 -14.23 18.47 -2.80
N LEU A 200 -15.07 18.46 -1.75
CA LEU A 200 -14.59 18.24 -0.38
C LEU A 200 -14.07 16.80 -0.20
N ALA A 201 -14.72 15.82 -0.81
CA ALA A 201 -14.24 14.43 -0.82
C ALA A 201 -12.91 14.30 -1.58
N ALA A 202 -12.72 15.02 -2.68
CA ALA A 202 -11.46 15.03 -3.43
C ALA A 202 -10.32 15.69 -2.61
N LEU A 203 -10.60 16.77 -1.87
CA LEU A 203 -9.64 17.33 -0.91
C LEU A 203 -9.28 16.30 0.18
N GLY A 204 -10.28 15.59 0.71
CA GLY A 204 -10.05 14.51 1.67
C GLY A 204 -9.17 13.42 1.09
N ALA A 205 -9.40 13.03 -0.16
CA ALA A 205 -8.58 12.05 -0.88
C ALA A 205 -7.12 12.52 -1.07
N LEU A 206 -6.89 13.80 -1.39
CA LEU A 206 -5.55 14.39 -1.48
C LEU A 206 -4.82 14.34 -0.14
N LEU A 207 -5.52 14.64 0.96
CA LEU A 207 -4.96 14.55 2.31
C LEU A 207 -4.64 13.10 2.68
N THR A 208 -5.57 12.16 2.42
CA THR A 208 -5.34 10.73 2.68
C THR A 208 -4.12 10.20 1.92
N GLY A 209 -3.99 10.54 0.63
CA GLY A 209 -2.88 10.10 -0.21
C GLY A 209 -1.54 10.67 0.23
N SER A 210 -1.48 11.98 0.49
CA SER A 210 -0.27 12.65 0.98
C SER A 210 0.13 12.20 2.39
N GLY A 211 -0.84 11.94 3.27
CA GLY A 211 -0.62 11.37 4.60
C GLY A 211 -0.03 9.97 4.51
N PHE A 212 -0.73 9.03 3.86
CA PHE A 212 -0.29 7.64 3.72
C PHE A 212 1.11 7.50 3.07
N ALA A 213 1.47 8.41 2.16
CA ALA A 213 2.73 8.36 1.42
C ALA A 213 3.98 8.23 2.30
N LEU A 214 4.04 8.83 3.48
CA LEU A 214 5.24 8.77 4.33
C LEU A 214 5.09 7.85 5.56
N VAL A 215 3.91 7.26 5.79
CA VAL A 215 3.72 6.33 6.91
C VAL A 215 4.54 5.05 6.70
N TYR A 216 4.40 4.41 5.54
CA TYR A 216 5.13 3.20 5.20
C TYR A 216 6.67 3.35 5.27
N PRO A 217 7.30 4.37 4.66
CA PRO A 217 8.75 4.57 4.79
C PRO A 217 9.14 5.07 6.19
N GLY A 218 8.32 5.91 6.84
CA GLY A 218 8.56 6.40 8.20
C GLY A 218 8.68 5.27 9.22
N LEU A 219 7.69 4.40 9.29
CA LEU A 219 7.70 3.23 10.17
C LEU A 219 8.67 2.15 9.67
N GLY A 220 8.90 2.05 8.36
CA GLY A 220 9.90 1.14 7.78
C GLY A 220 11.33 1.44 8.25
N VAL A 221 11.70 2.72 8.34
CA VAL A 221 13.01 3.12 8.89
C VAL A 221 13.15 2.66 10.35
N GLU A 222 12.10 2.80 11.16
CA GLU A 222 12.09 2.31 12.55
C GLU A 222 12.19 0.78 12.63
N ALA A 223 11.51 0.06 11.73
CA ALA A 223 11.59 -1.40 11.64
C ALA A 223 13.02 -1.87 11.32
N VAL A 224 13.68 -1.23 10.34
CA VAL A 224 15.06 -1.56 9.95
C VAL A 224 16.06 -1.21 11.05
N ARG A 225 15.87 -0.09 11.76
CA ARG A 225 16.75 0.34 12.86
C ARG A 225 16.70 -0.61 14.06
N ARG A 226 15.54 -1.20 14.33
CA ARG A 226 15.34 -2.17 15.43
C ARG A 226 15.85 -3.57 15.09
N ALA A 227 16.00 -3.89 13.81
CA ALA A 227 16.45 -5.20 13.37
C ALA A 227 17.98 -5.34 13.35
N PRO A 228 18.53 -6.49 13.83
CA PRO A 228 19.94 -6.81 13.67
C PRO A 228 20.37 -6.73 12.19
N PRO A 229 21.60 -6.25 11.87
CA PRO A 229 22.07 -6.06 10.49
C PRO A 229 21.88 -7.27 9.58
N GLN A 230 22.09 -8.48 10.12
CA GLN A 230 22.00 -9.76 9.42
C GLN A 230 20.55 -10.17 9.08
N SER A 231 19.55 -9.51 9.69
CA SER A 231 18.13 -9.85 9.58
C SER A 231 17.26 -8.74 9.01
N ARG A 232 17.84 -7.62 8.57
CA ARG A 232 17.10 -6.45 8.04
C ARG A 232 16.16 -6.79 6.89
N GLY A 233 16.58 -7.69 5.99
CA GLY A 233 15.72 -8.17 4.89
C GLY A 233 14.49 -8.93 5.39
N LEU A 234 14.68 -9.84 6.36
CA LEU A 234 13.58 -10.59 6.97
C LEU A 234 12.65 -9.67 7.80
N ALA A 235 13.21 -8.65 8.44
CA ALA A 235 12.48 -7.64 9.20
C ALA A 235 11.59 -6.79 8.30
N MET A 236 12.10 -6.36 7.15
CA MET A 236 11.28 -5.68 6.14
C MET A 236 10.21 -6.60 5.56
N GLY A 237 10.52 -7.87 5.31
CA GLY A 237 9.51 -8.84 4.87
C GLY A 237 8.38 -9.03 5.90
N ALA A 238 8.73 -9.19 7.18
CA ALA A 238 7.75 -9.29 8.26
C ALA A 238 6.94 -7.99 8.43
N TYR A 239 7.58 -6.84 8.25
CA TYR A 239 6.94 -5.53 8.26
C TYR A 239 5.91 -5.38 7.13
N THR A 240 6.24 -5.78 5.90
CA THR A 240 5.29 -5.79 4.77
C THR A 240 4.15 -6.78 4.99
N ALA A 241 4.42 -7.95 5.59
CA ALA A 241 3.37 -8.93 5.89
C ALA A 241 2.26 -8.37 6.80
N PHE A 242 2.58 -7.48 7.75
CA PHE A 242 1.56 -6.80 8.56
C PHE A 242 0.63 -5.92 7.72
N LEU A 243 1.17 -5.24 6.71
CA LEU A 243 0.39 -4.44 5.76
C LEU A 243 -0.54 -5.33 4.94
N ASP A 244 -0.02 -6.43 4.39
CA ASP A 244 -0.80 -7.34 3.54
C ASP A 244 -1.93 -8.00 4.32
N VAL A 245 -1.66 -8.42 5.56
CA VAL A 245 -2.68 -8.96 6.48
C VAL A 245 -3.75 -7.90 6.77
N ALA A 246 -3.36 -6.66 7.07
CA ALA A 246 -4.32 -5.60 7.30
C ALA A 246 -5.18 -5.28 6.07
N LEU A 247 -4.63 -5.27 4.87
CA LEU A 247 -5.41 -5.07 3.64
C LEU A 247 -6.35 -6.25 3.38
N GLY A 248 -5.84 -7.48 3.57
CA GLY A 248 -6.57 -8.72 3.36
C GLY A 248 -7.78 -8.90 4.28
N PHE A 249 -7.64 -8.58 5.57
CA PHE A 249 -8.74 -8.69 6.54
C PHE A 249 -9.51 -7.38 6.74
N GLY A 250 -8.86 -6.23 6.60
CA GLY A 250 -9.45 -4.91 6.81
C GLY A 250 -10.50 -4.58 5.75
N SER A 251 -10.24 -4.85 4.47
CA SER A 251 -11.19 -4.51 3.40
C SER A 251 -12.53 -5.27 3.52
N PRO A 252 -12.55 -6.60 3.78
CA PRO A 252 -13.79 -7.31 4.10
C PRO A 252 -14.49 -6.81 5.36
N ALA A 253 -13.75 -6.53 6.44
CA ALA A 253 -14.32 -6.00 7.68
C ALA A 253 -15.00 -4.65 7.46
N LEU A 254 -14.37 -3.75 6.70
CA LEU A 254 -14.95 -2.48 6.28
C LEU A 254 -16.16 -2.68 5.35
N GLY A 255 -16.16 -3.71 4.50
CA GLY A 255 -17.30 -4.07 3.67
C GLY A 255 -18.54 -4.47 4.49
N LEU A 256 -18.35 -5.16 5.62
CA LEU A 256 -19.44 -5.45 6.56
C LEU A 256 -20.01 -4.16 7.17
N ILE A 257 -19.14 -3.21 7.54
CA ILE A 257 -19.55 -1.89 8.03
C ILE A 257 -20.34 -1.15 6.96
N ALA A 258 -19.89 -1.18 5.70
CA ALA A 258 -20.60 -0.58 4.57
C ALA A 258 -22.03 -1.13 4.42
N GLY A 259 -22.20 -2.44 4.64
CA GLY A 259 -23.49 -3.12 4.53
C GLY A 259 -24.51 -2.69 5.59
N TRP A 260 -24.08 -2.29 6.79
CA TRP A 260 -24.99 -1.96 7.90
C TRP A 260 -25.11 -0.47 8.18
N ALA A 261 -24.04 0.28 8.00
CA ALA A 261 -23.95 1.71 8.35
C ALA A 261 -23.72 2.61 7.13
N GLY A 262 -23.70 2.03 5.92
CA GLY A 262 -23.52 2.76 4.66
C GLY A 262 -22.05 3.05 4.33
N LEU A 263 -21.79 3.39 3.08
CA LEU A 263 -20.45 3.61 2.52
C LEU A 263 -19.68 4.76 3.17
N SER A 264 -20.36 5.87 3.53
CA SER A 264 -19.69 6.99 4.22
C SER A 264 -19.08 6.57 5.56
N SER A 265 -19.73 5.66 6.30
CA SER A 265 -19.25 5.20 7.61
C SER A 265 -17.92 4.43 7.54
N VAL A 266 -17.60 3.83 6.38
CA VAL A 266 -16.33 3.13 6.14
C VAL A 266 -15.15 4.07 6.25
N PHE A 267 -15.29 5.32 5.78
CA PHE A 267 -14.24 6.32 5.86
C PHE A 267 -14.03 6.80 7.30
N LEU A 268 -15.09 6.90 8.10
CA LEU A 268 -14.98 7.17 9.53
C LEU A 268 -14.28 6.03 10.28
N ALA A 269 -14.71 4.78 10.03
CA ALA A 269 -14.07 3.61 10.62
C ALA A 269 -12.58 3.55 10.26
N GLY A 270 -12.26 3.79 8.98
CA GLY A 270 -10.88 3.94 8.50
C GLY A 270 -10.12 5.03 9.26
N ALA A 271 -10.69 6.23 9.41
CA ALA A 271 -10.07 7.33 10.15
C ALA A 271 -9.76 6.95 11.61
N LEU A 272 -10.69 6.30 12.31
CA LEU A 272 -10.50 5.86 13.71
C LEU A 272 -9.41 4.79 13.84
N VAL A 273 -9.36 3.85 12.89
CA VAL A 273 -8.31 2.82 12.85
C VAL A 273 -6.94 3.44 12.57
N VAL A 274 -6.85 4.36 11.61
CA VAL A 274 -5.64 5.10 11.28
C VAL A 274 -5.17 5.94 12.48
N LEU A 275 -6.07 6.57 13.25
CA LEU A 275 -5.70 7.24 14.50
C LEU A 275 -5.05 6.30 15.53
N GLY A 276 -5.39 5.00 15.52
CA GLY A 276 -4.68 3.99 16.30
C GLY A 276 -3.19 3.90 15.94
N ALA A 277 -2.82 4.12 14.67
CA ALA A 277 -1.43 4.19 14.24
C ALA A 277 -0.70 5.40 14.83
N ALA A 278 -1.41 6.49 15.15
CA ALA A 278 -0.81 7.68 15.77
C ALA A 278 -0.34 7.36 17.19
N ALA A 279 -1.13 6.60 17.96
CA ALA A 279 -0.71 6.13 19.29
C ALA A 279 0.56 5.26 19.22
N ILE A 280 0.68 4.42 18.19
CA ILE A 280 1.89 3.63 17.93
C ILE A 280 3.07 4.53 17.56
N ALA A 281 2.89 5.51 16.68
CA ALA A 281 3.94 6.45 16.29
C ALA A 281 4.43 7.28 17.49
N VAL A 282 3.51 7.76 18.34
CA VAL A 282 3.82 8.41 19.62
C VAL A 282 4.63 7.48 20.52
N ARG A 283 4.22 6.23 20.69
CA ARG A 283 4.98 5.27 21.48
C ARG A 283 6.39 5.03 20.91
N LEU A 284 6.53 4.96 19.59
CA LEU A 284 7.84 4.79 18.94
C LEU A 284 8.73 6.03 19.10
N LEU A 285 8.16 7.23 19.22
CA LEU A 285 8.91 8.46 19.50
C LEU A 285 9.56 8.47 20.89
N TYR A 286 8.86 7.92 21.88
CA TYR A 286 9.30 7.91 23.28
C TYR A 286 9.96 6.59 23.70
N ALA A 287 9.79 5.52 22.93
CA ALA A 287 10.43 4.24 23.22
C ALA A 287 11.92 4.28 22.81
N PRO A 288 12.86 4.07 23.76
CA PRO A 288 14.27 3.96 23.41
C PRO A 288 14.47 2.82 22.41
N LEU A 289 15.36 3.02 21.43
CA LEU A 289 15.88 1.94 20.61
C LEU A 289 16.63 1.01 21.57
N ASN A 290 15.97 -0.05 22.03
CA ASN A 290 16.55 -1.00 22.96
C ASN A 290 17.83 -1.57 22.33
N ALA A 291 18.98 -1.12 22.84
CA ALA A 291 20.26 -1.77 22.63
C ALA A 291 20.20 -3.11 23.38
N LYS A 292 20.00 -4.19 22.64
CA LYS A 292 20.40 -5.53 23.04
C LYS A 292 21.24 -6.13 21.94
#